data_AF-R9LE79-F1
#
_entry.id   AF-R9LE79-F1
#
_cell.length_a   1.000
_cell.length_b   1.000
_cell.length_c   1.000
_cell.angle_alpha   90.00
_cell.angle_beta   90.00
_cell.angle_gamma   90.00
#
_symmetry.space_group_name_H-M   'P 1'
#
loop_
_entity.id
_entity.type
_entity.pdbx_description
1 polymer ?
#
loop_
_entity_poly.entity_id
_entity_poly.type
_entity_poly.pdbx_seq_one_letter_code
_entity_poly.pdbx_strand_id
1 'polypeptide(L)'
;MAKLRYIQCGAEYRISPSRDPYENYVSTGLNTGNLYIGYAVHTLFNTRKMFNLWAPLTEQEVNEIKSNFDIIVMGASNFINSSTDFGVPADNLNKLKLPIIVLGIGAQAPNETIKKIPLTKGTERFLNSISEYSNLIGVRGEYTAELLEKMGIRNFQIIGCPTYYINKNINYKIYKSERNFNELKIALNYTNISQRCDEKILKFAYENDIDIIGQTEYVEEYWKRSLPYNFSDEKLCKKTKDKEKLYTKILKRDINEVKEFMRNHFDQYYDIDQWIQQIKKYNFVFGTRFHGNMIAVQNSIPSLLVTHDSRTKELAEFCNIPYITANNLVGDLNLERLYNEMDYSKFNLEYPTKFKSFLEFLKNNGVLDIDELIINSDLQNEAQLTTESIKSLSIMDSYISEVFATSQILYRCPLENIAALNQGPCVDRYTLEIDGLHIKVVGTDPMVILPNFVNYDKTKVYVKIQLTAPANTVLEIFYEEENGESQYPYSESRKVSNIIYEGKNEIYLAIEADAIIKSLRLDIGNTPGEYVLHSLEIRA
;
A
#
# COMPACT_ATOMS: atom_id res chain seq x y z
N MET A 1 4.07 -25.50 24.49
CA MET A 1 4.01 -24.17 25.14
C MET A 1 2.55 -23.78 25.26
N ALA A 2 2.15 -23.04 26.31
CA ALA A 2 0.79 -22.53 26.41
C ALA A 2 0.54 -21.50 25.29
N LYS A 3 -0.64 -21.54 24.66
CA LYS A 3 -1.03 -20.57 23.63
C LYS A 3 -1.23 -19.20 24.28
N LEU A 4 -0.66 -18.15 23.68
CA LEU A 4 -0.83 -16.78 24.16
C LEU A 4 -2.28 -16.34 24.02
N ARG A 5 -2.76 -15.57 25.00
CA ARG A 5 -4.13 -15.06 25.07
C ARG A 5 -4.13 -13.57 24.73
N TYR A 6 -4.72 -13.24 23.58
CA TYR A 6 -4.78 -11.87 23.07
C TYR A 6 -6.07 -11.16 23.47
N ILE A 7 -5.96 -9.91 23.90
CA ILE A 7 -7.10 -9.00 24.04
C ILE A 7 -6.97 -7.85 23.06
N GLN A 8 -8.04 -7.58 22.32
CA GLN A 8 -8.07 -6.48 21.37
C GLN A 8 -8.32 -5.14 22.07
N CYS A 9 -7.67 -4.10 21.58
CA CYS A 9 -7.89 -2.73 21.98
C CYS A 9 -8.10 -1.85 20.74
N GLY A 10 -9.18 -1.07 20.69
CA GLY A 10 -9.49 -0.21 19.55
C GLY A 10 -10.93 -0.40 19.06
N ALA A 11 -11.14 -0.34 17.74
CA ALA A 11 -12.46 -0.48 17.14
C ALA A 11 -12.95 -1.94 17.16
N GLU A 12 -14.27 -2.12 17.29
CA GLU A 12 -14.95 -3.38 17.01
C GLU A 12 -14.89 -3.70 15.51
N TYR A 13 -15.21 -4.93 15.11
CA TYR A 13 -15.30 -5.31 13.69
C TYR A 13 -16.74 -5.38 13.16
N ARG A 14 -17.71 -5.29 14.05
CA ARG A 14 -19.13 -5.15 13.74
C ARG A 14 -19.81 -4.42 14.88
N ILE A 15 -20.79 -3.60 14.56
CA ILE A 15 -21.70 -3.03 15.56
C ILE A 15 -23.13 -3.43 15.22
N SER A 16 -23.98 -3.57 16.22
CA SER A 16 -25.43 -3.69 16.00
C SER A 16 -25.99 -2.30 15.74
N PRO A 17 -26.37 -1.96 14.49
CA PRO A 17 -26.79 -0.61 14.18
C PRO A 17 -28.11 -0.29 14.89
N SER A 18 -28.17 0.87 15.55
CA SER A 18 -29.38 1.51 16.02
C SER A 18 -30.24 2.01 14.85
N ARG A 19 -31.45 2.48 15.18
CA ARG A 19 -32.35 3.09 14.19
C ARG A 19 -31.78 4.42 13.66
N ASP A 20 -30.97 5.13 14.43
CA ASP A 20 -30.44 6.44 14.08
C ASP A 20 -29.06 6.31 13.39
N PRO A 21 -28.95 6.68 12.09
CA PRO A 21 -27.67 6.68 11.37
C PRO A 21 -26.55 7.49 12.05
N TYR A 22 -26.88 8.57 12.75
CA TYR A 22 -25.87 9.39 13.43
C TYR A 22 -25.28 8.66 14.64
N GLU A 23 -26.09 7.97 15.44
CA GLU A 23 -25.61 7.13 16.53
C GLU A 23 -24.69 6.04 16.01
N ASN A 24 -25.07 5.38 14.91
CA ASN A 24 -24.24 4.35 14.27
C ASN A 24 -22.88 4.91 13.82
N TYR A 25 -22.88 6.08 13.18
CA TYR A 25 -21.67 6.80 12.81
C TYR A 25 -20.76 7.08 14.02
N VAL A 26 -21.32 7.55 15.13
CA VAL A 26 -20.56 7.78 16.38
C VAL A 26 -20.00 6.47 16.93
N SER A 27 -20.78 5.39 16.96
CA SER A 27 -20.36 4.07 17.46
C SER A 27 -19.22 3.45 16.67
N THR A 28 -19.04 3.81 15.38
CA THR A 28 -17.86 3.37 14.59
C THR A 28 -16.60 4.19 14.85
N GLY A 29 -16.63 5.15 15.78
CA GLY A 29 -15.55 6.12 15.91
C GLY A 29 -15.50 7.07 14.71
N LEU A 30 -16.67 7.47 14.22
CA LEU A 30 -16.85 8.45 13.14
C LEU A 30 -16.31 7.98 11.77
N ASN A 31 -16.13 6.67 11.56
CA ASN A 31 -15.68 6.09 10.29
C ASN A 31 -15.85 4.56 10.30
N THR A 32 -16.69 4.00 9.42
CA THR A 32 -16.86 2.53 9.33
C THR A 32 -15.59 1.80 8.88
N GLY A 33 -14.64 2.48 8.22
CA GLY A 33 -13.32 1.95 7.91
C GLY A 33 -12.49 1.59 9.15
N ASN A 34 -12.79 2.16 10.33
CA ASN A 34 -12.18 1.72 11.59
C ASN A 34 -12.60 0.29 11.94
N LEU A 35 -13.83 -0.11 11.59
CA LEU A 35 -14.30 -1.47 11.82
C LEU A 35 -13.45 -2.48 11.05
N TYR A 36 -12.95 -2.11 9.87
CA TYR A 36 -12.09 -2.97 9.07
C TYR A 36 -10.71 -3.18 9.72
N ILE A 37 -10.18 -2.17 10.42
CA ILE A 37 -8.99 -2.31 11.26
C ILE A 37 -9.27 -3.29 12.41
N GLY A 38 -10.41 -3.12 13.09
CA GLY A 38 -10.84 -4.05 14.14
C GLY A 38 -11.00 -5.49 13.64
N TYR A 39 -11.51 -5.65 12.42
CA TYR A 39 -11.64 -6.95 11.75
C TYR A 39 -10.28 -7.58 11.45
N ALA A 40 -9.30 -6.78 11.03
CA ALA A 40 -7.94 -7.26 10.80
C ALA A 40 -7.33 -7.80 12.10
N VAL A 41 -7.46 -7.07 13.21
CA VAL A 41 -6.99 -7.53 14.53
C VAL A 41 -7.66 -8.85 14.92
N HIS A 42 -8.99 -8.92 14.81
CA HIS A 42 -9.75 -10.12 15.11
C HIS A 42 -9.33 -11.31 14.25
N THR A 43 -9.21 -11.11 12.94
CA THR A 43 -8.89 -12.18 11.97
C THR A 43 -7.45 -12.68 12.13
N LEU A 44 -6.51 -11.78 12.41
CA LEU A 44 -5.10 -12.13 12.58
C LEU A 44 -4.85 -12.78 13.94
N PHE A 45 -5.43 -12.30 15.04
CA PHE A 45 -5.08 -12.77 16.39
C PHE A 45 -6.16 -13.65 17.04
N ASN A 46 -7.26 -13.93 16.34
CA ASN A 46 -8.40 -14.69 16.86
C ASN A 46 -8.89 -14.16 18.21
N THR A 47 -8.94 -12.82 18.36
CA THR A 47 -9.30 -12.16 19.61
C THR A 47 -10.75 -12.44 19.96
N ARG A 48 -11.01 -12.92 21.19
CA ARG A 48 -12.37 -13.25 21.67
C ARG A 48 -12.99 -12.17 22.54
N LYS A 49 -12.16 -11.29 23.11
CA LYS A 49 -12.58 -10.15 23.93
C LYS A 49 -11.82 -8.91 23.49
N MET A 50 -12.42 -7.77 23.80
CA MET A 50 -11.81 -6.47 23.65
C MET A 50 -12.24 -5.52 24.76
N PHE A 51 -11.52 -4.42 24.90
CA PHE A 51 -11.94 -3.31 25.74
C PHE A 51 -11.92 -2.00 24.96
N ASN A 52 -12.78 -1.06 25.35
CA ASN A 52 -12.87 0.24 24.71
C ASN A 52 -11.67 1.11 25.10
N LEU A 53 -10.92 1.54 24.09
CA LEU A 53 -9.75 2.42 24.23
C LEU A 53 -10.09 3.76 24.92
N TRP A 54 -11.31 4.25 24.73
CA TRP A 54 -11.75 5.59 25.15
C TRP A 54 -12.42 5.63 26.53
N ALA A 55 -12.71 4.48 27.13
CA ALA A 55 -13.35 4.39 28.44
C ALA A 55 -12.31 4.06 29.52
N PRO A 56 -12.28 4.77 30.67
CA PRO A 56 -11.41 4.40 31.78
C PRO A 56 -11.76 3.01 32.31
N LEU A 57 -10.74 2.14 32.45
CA LEU A 57 -10.92 0.81 33.03
C LEU A 57 -11.12 0.88 34.54
N THR A 58 -12.10 0.13 35.02
CA THR A 58 -12.34 -0.17 36.44
C THR A 58 -11.29 -1.15 36.99
N GLU A 59 -11.14 -1.22 38.32
CA GLU A 59 -10.23 -2.18 38.95
C GLU A 59 -10.61 -3.64 38.65
N GLN A 60 -11.92 -3.92 38.58
CA GLN A 60 -12.42 -5.24 38.23
C GLN A 60 -12.00 -5.63 36.80
N GLU A 61 -12.18 -4.74 35.82
CA GLU A 61 -11.76 -5.00 34.43
C GLU A 61 -10.25 -5.17 34.33
N VAL A 62 -9.45 -4.35 35.03
CA VAL A 62 -7.99 -4.48 35.05
C VAL A 62 -7.58 -5.86 35.58
N ASN A 63 -8.17 -6.30 36.69
CA ASN A 63 -7.88 -7.61 37.28
C ASN A 63 -8.32 -8.77 36.37
N GLU A 64 -9.50 -8.65 35.73
CA GLU A 64 -9.99 -9.63 34.76
C GLU A 64 -9.02 -9.74 33.57
N ILE A 65 -8.61 -8.60 33.00
CA ILE A 65 -7.74 -8.57 31.83
C ILE A 65 -6.39 -9.21 32.16
N LYS A 66 -5.75 -8.79 33.26
CA LYS A 66 -4.44 -9.30 33.67
C LYS A 66 -4.43 -10.80 34.01
N SER A 67 -5.56 -11.34 34.47
CA SER A 67 -5.67 -12.77 34.81
C SER A 67 -5.91 -13.64 33.58
N ASN A 68 -6.57 -13.09 32.55
CA ASN A 68 -7.07 -13.85 31.40
C ASN A 68 -6.30 -13.62 30.11
N PHE A 69 -5.46 -12.58 30.02
CA PHE A 69 -4.77 -12.20 28.80
C PHE A 69 -3.30 -11.90 29.05
N ASP A 70 -2.48 -12.19 28.04
CA ASP A 70 -1.04 -12.08 28.10
C ASP A 70 -0.54 -10.86 27.30
N ILE A 71 -1.22 -10.53 26.19
CA ILE A 71 -0.80 -9.46 25.27
C ILE A 71 -2.02 -8.64 24.81
N ILE A 72 -1.85 -7.31 24.79
CA ILE A 72 -2.80 -6.37 24.18
C ILE A 72 -2.48 -6.24 22.70
N VAL A 73 -3.47 -6.36 21.82
CA VAL A 73 -3.30 -6.12 20.38
C VAL A 73 -4.11 -4.89 19.98
N MET A 74 -3.43 -3.85 19.52
CA MET A 74 -4.04 -2.58 19.19
C MET A 74 -4.02 -2.30 17.69
N GLY A 75 -5.19 -2.25 17.07
CA GLY A 75 -5.35 -1.74 15.72
C GLY A 75 -5.34 -0.21 15.74
N ALA A 76 -4.26 0.40 15.24
CA ALA A 76 -4.10 1.84 15.24
C ALA A 76 -4.48 2.48 13.89
N SER A 77 -4.69 3.79 13.94
CA SER A 77 -4.98 4.60 12.75
C SER A 77 -4.17 5.90 12.77
N ASN A 78 -4.81 7.02 12.52
CA ASN A 78 -4.26 8.37 12.50
C ASN A 78 -4.05 8.93 13.92
N PHE A 79 -3.41 8.17 14.81
CA PHE A 79 -3.28 8.51 16.23
C PHE A 79 -2.26 9.63 16.49
N ILE A 80 -1.35 9.88 15.55
CA ILE A 80 -0.43 11.02 15.62
C ILE A 80 -1.08 12.19 14.87
N ASN A 81 -1.84 13.00 15.60
CA ASN A 81 -2.54 14.18 15.10
C ASN A 81 -2.60 15.28 16.17
N SER A 82 -3.01 16.49 15.79
CA SER A 82 -2.99 17.66 16.67
C SER A 82 -4.23 17.87 17.54
N SER A 83 -5.28 17.08 17.35
CA SER A 83 -6.61 17.32 17.94
C SER A 83 -7.02 16.30 18.99
N THR A 84 -6.57 15.05 18.86
CA THR A 84 -6.98 13.96 19.74
C THR A 84 -6.10 13.92 20.99
N ASP A 85 -6.73 13.69 22.12
CA ASP A 85 -6.04 13.45 23.40
C ASP A 85 -6.17 11.98 23.79
N PHE A 86 -5.03 11.27 23.79
CA PHE A 86 -4.95 9.85 24.18
C PHE A 86 -4.62 9.67 25.67
N GLY A 87 -4.98 10.61 26.55
CA GLY A 87 -4.74 10.53 27.98
C GLY A 87 -5.40 9.31 28.66
N VAL A 88 -6.68 9.07 28.40
CA VAL A 88 -7.41 7.87 28.92
C VAL A 88 -6.77 6.57 28.42
N PRO A 89 -6.47 6.42 27.11
CA PRO A 89 -5.63 5.33 26.61
C PRO A 89 -4.33 5.13 27.39
N ALA A 90 -3.57 6.20 27.62
CA ALA A 90 -2.31 6.13 28.36
C ALA A 90 -2.50 5.64 29.80
N ASP A 91 -3.56 6.11 30.47
CA ASP A 91 -3.92 5.70 31.83
C ASP A 91 -4.30 4.22 31.89
N ASN A 92 -5.08 3.74 30.92
CA ASN A 92 -5.48 2.34 30.80
C ASN A 92 -4.25 1.43 30.61
N LEU A 93 -3.33 1.79 29.71
CA LEU A 93 -2.10 1.02 29.50
C LEU A 93 -1.23 0.97 30.76
N ASN A 94 -1.10 2.09 31.48
CA ASN A 94 -0.34 2.14 32.73
C ASN A 94 -0.98 1.33 33.88
N LYS A 95 -2.31 1.16 33.89
CA LYS A 95 -3.00 0.26 34.84
C LYS A 95 -2.75 -1.22 34.50
N LEU A 96 -2.81 -1.56 33.22
CA LEU A 96 -2.68 -2.94 32.74
C LEU A 96 -1.24 -3.45 32.84
N LYS A 97 -0.27 -2.67 32.36
CA LYS A 97 1.16 -3.02 32.28
C LYS A 97 1.41 -4.37 31.60
N LEU A 98 0.61 -4.68 30.59
CA LEU A 98 0.79 -5.86 29.74
C LEU A 98 1.59 -5.48 28.49
N PRO A 99 2.36 -6.41 27.91
CA PRO A 99 2.93 -6.24 26.58
C PRO A 99 1.85 -5.82 25.57
N ILE A 100 2.20 -4.93 24.66
CA ILE A 100 1.30 -4.45 23.60
C ILE A 100 1.93 -4.62 22.22
N ILE A 101 1.11 -5.05 21.26
CA ILE A 101 1.41 -5.06 19.84
C ILE A 101 0.59 -3.97 19.18
N VAL A 102 1.25 -2.89 18.77
CA VAL A 102 0.61 -1.79 18.04
C VAL A 102 0.71 -2.02 16.55
N LEU A 103 -0.43 -2.07 15.87
CA LEU A 103 -0.53 -2.37 14.44
C LEU A 103 -0.89 -1.12 13.64
N GLY A 104 0.08 -0.58 12.92
CA GLY A 104 -0.11 0.45 11.92
C GLY A 104 -0.53 1.81 12.50
N ILE A 105 0.24 2.34 13.45
CA ILE A 105 0.09 3.73 13.87
C ILE A 105 0.51 4.66 12.74
N GLY A 106 -0.25 5.73 12.52
CA GLY A 106 -0.06 6.67 11.42
C GLY A 106 -0.14 8.12 11.87
N ALA A 107 0.64 8.96 11.20
CA ALA A 107 0.54 10.39 11.29
C ALA A 107 -0.47 10.97 10.29
N GLN A 108 -1.15 12.04 10.70
CA GLN A 108 -2.02 12.79 9.81
C GLN A 108 -1.57 14.24 9.72
N ALA A 109 -1.18 14.63 8.50
CA ALA A 109 -0.89 16.01 8.14
C ALA A 109 -1.49 16.30 6.75
N PRO A 110 -1.66 17.59 6.38
CA PRO A 110 -2.08 17.96 5.03
C PRO A 110 -1.15 17.41 3.93
N ASN A 111 0.15 17.31 4.22
CA ASN A 111 1.16 16.73 3.34
C ASN A 111 2.43 16.35 4.13
N GLU A 112 3.36 15.66 3.47
CA GLU A 112 4.59 15.10 4.06
C GLU A 112 5.68 16.14 4.36
N THR A 113 5.53 17.39 3.91
CA THR A 113 6.49 18.47 4.23
C THR A 113 6.35 18.93 5.69
N ILE A 114 5.24 18.61 6.33
CA ILE A 114 5.02 18.86 7.76
C ILE A 114 5.89 17.91 8.58
N LYS A 115 7.02 18.41 9.06
CA LYS A 115 7.99 17.63 9.84
C LYS A 115 7.78 17.66 11.36
N LYS A 116 6.73 18.35 11.84
CA LYS A 116 6.35 18.39 13.25
C LYS A 116 4.84 18.55 13.39
N ILE A 117 4.21 17.69 14.18
CA ILE A 117 2.80 17.76 14.54
C ILE A 117 2.72 18.14 16.02
N PRO A 118 2.02 19.23 16.39
CA PRO A 118 1.84 19.58 17.80
C PRO A 118 0.93 18.52 18.45
N LEU A 119 1.42 17.83 19.48
CA LEU A 119 0.66 16.80 20.19
C LEU A 119 0.04 17.35 21.48
N THR A 120 -1.04 16.73 21.91
CA THR A 120 -1.57 16.94 23.27
C THR A 120 -0.70 16.18 24.27
N LYS A 121 -0.70 16.62 25.55
CA LYS A 121 0.08 15.94 26.60
C LYS A 121 -0.33 14.49 26.81
N GLY A 122 -1.62 14.16 26.69
CA GLY A 122 -2.07 12.78 26.81
C GLY A 122 -1.62 11.92 25.63
N THR A 123 -1.51 12.49 24.42
CA THR A 123 -0.93 11.79 23.27
C THR A 123 0.57 11.55 23.43
N GLU A 124 1.35 12.52 23.92
CA GLU A 124 2.76 12.31 24.23
C GLU A 124 2.94 11.19 25.27
N ARG A 125 2.15 11.20 26.35
CA ARG A 125 2.13 10.12 27.34
C ARG A 125 1.78 8.77 26.73
N PHE A 126 0.76 8.72 25.87
CA PHE A 126 0.33 7.51 25.21
C PHE A 126 1.44 6.93 24.32
N LEU A 127 2.10 7.77 23.52
CA LEU A 127 3.22 7.36 22.66
C LEU A 127 4.39 6.80 23.48
N ASN A 128 4.70 7.43 24.62
CA ASN A 128 5.70 6.90 25.54
C ASN A 128 5.27 5.55 26.14
N SER A 129 4.01 5.41 26.56
CA SER A 129 3.50 4.13 27.08
C SER A 129 3.57 3.01 26.05
N ILE A 130 3.13 3.24 24.81
CA ILE A 130 3.22 2.18 23.78
C ILE A 130 4.68 1.85 23.45
N SER A 131 5.59 2.84 23.50
CA SER A 131 7.02 2.60 23.31
C SER A 131 7.61 1.76 24.45
N GLU A 132 7.21 2.00 25.69
CA GLU A 132 7.66 1.23 26.86
C GLU A 132 7.14 -0.21 26.85
N TYR A 133 5.88 -0.43 26.44
CA TYR A 133 5.22 -1.75 26.52
C TYR A 133 5.31 -2.57 25.21
N SER A 134 5.83 -2.02 24.12
CA SER A 134 6.06 -2.76 22.85
C SER A 134 7.53 -3.08 22.68
N ASN A 135 7.85 -4.25 22.12
CA ASN A 135 9.21 -4.47 21.61
C ASN A 135 9.44 -3.66 20.33
N LEU A 136 8.48 -3.71 19.40
CA LEU A 136 8.43 -2.86 18.22
C LEU A 136 7.02 -2.31 18.01
N ILE A 137 6.92 -1.02 17.67
CA ILE A 137 5.70 -0.36 17.24
C ILE A 137 5.55 -0.52 15.73
N GLY A 138 4.43 -1.08 15.27
CA GLY A 138 4.11 -1.13 13.85
C GLY A 138 3.63 0.23 13.35
N VAL A 139 4.33 0.83 12.38
CA VAL A 139 3.96 2.12 11.77
C VAL A 139 3.47 1.98 10.33
N ARG A 140 2.67 2.93 9.85
CA ARG A 140 2.05 2.89 8.51
C ARG A 140 3.02 3.15 7.35
N GLY A 141 4.11 3.87 7.57
CA GLY A 141 5.09 4.20 6.54
C GLY A 141 6.23 5.07 7.05
N GLU A 142 7.07 5.50 6.11
CA GLU A 142 8.30 6.28 6.37
C GLU A 142 8.01 7.65 6.99
N TYR A 143 6.96 8.33 6.53
CA TYR A 143 6.59 9.65 7.07
C TYR A 143 6.27 9.58 8.57
N THR A 144 5.52 8.56 8.98
CA THR A 144 5.20 8.31 10.39
C THR A 144 6.45 7.91 11.18
N ALA A 145 7.32 7.08 10.61
CA ALA A 145 8.59 6.69 11.22
C ALA A 145 9.49 7.91 11.53
N GLU A 146 9.68 8.80 10.55
CA GLU A 146 10.48 10.02 10.72
C GLU A 146 9.96 10.91 11.85
N LEU A 147 8.63 11.00 12.00
CA LEU A 147 8.01 11.80 13.06
C LEU A 147 8.24 11.19 14.44
N LEU A 148 8.09 9.86 14.58
CA LEU A 148 8.38 9.16 15.84
C LEU A 148 9.86 9.30 16.23
N GLU A 149 10.77 9.19 15.27
CA GLU A 149 12.21 9.33 15.52
C GLU A 149 12.55 10.72 16.06
N LYS A 150 11.93 11.78 15.50
CA LYS A 150 12.05 13.16 16.01
C LYS A 150 11.45 13.35 17.40
N MET A 151 10.52 12.49 17.80
CA MET A 151 9.95 12.45 19.16
C MET A 151 10.80 11.60 20.12
N GLY A 152 11.89 10.99 19.64
CA GLY A 152 12.77 10.12 20.45
C GLY A 152 12.33 8.66 20.53
N ILE A 153 11.30 8.26 19.79
CA ILE A 153 10.79 6.88 19.74
C ILE A 153 11.42 6.19 18.53
N ARG A 154 12.19 5.13 18.78
CA ARG A 154 13.00 4.43 17.75
C ARG A 154 12.70 2.94 17.63
N ASN A 155 11.96 2.36 18.56
CA ASN A 155 11.55 0.97 18.52
C ASN A 155 10.32 0.79 17.63
N PHE A 156 10.48 1.01 16.33
CA PHE A 156 9.40 0.82 15.36
C PHE A 156 9.83 -0.02 14.16
N GLN A 157 8.84 -0.57 13.46
CA GLN A 157 9.01 -1.18 12.15
C GLN A 157 7.87 -0.73 11.24
N ILE A 158 8.20 -0.42 9.98
CA ILE A 158 7.20 -0.07 8.99
C ILE A 158 6.47 -1.35 8.56
N ILE A 159 5.16 -1.40 8.80
CA ILE A 159 4.32 -2.55 8.45
C ILE A 159 3.06 -2.17 7.67
N GLY A 160 2.78 -0.88 7.45
CA GLY A 160 1.54 -0.46 6.82
C GLY A 160 0.33 -0.55 7.76
N CYS A 161 -0.85 -0.81 7.18
CA CYS A 161 -2.08 -1.03 7.93
C CYS A 161 -2.34 -2.54 8.08
N PRO A 162 -2.80 -3.05 9.25
CA PRO A 162 -3.09 -4.48 9.41
C PRO A 162 -4.11 -5.02 8.41
N THR A 163 -4.96 -4.15 7.84
CA THR A 163 -5.93 -4.53 6.80
C THR A 163 -5.29 -5.04 5.51
N TYR A 164 -4.00 -4.79 5.27
CA TYR A 164 -3.25 -5.30 4.11
C TYR A 164 -2.96 -6.81 4.19
N TYR A 165 -3.03 -7.40 5.39
CA TYR A 165 -2.65 -8.80 5.65
C TYR A 165 -3.85 -9.70 5.98
N ILE A 166 -5.09 -9.24 5.77
CA ILE A 166 -6.30 -10.03 6.07
C ILE A 166 -6.35 -11.28 5.19
N ASN A 167 -5.94 -11.17 3.92
CA ASN A 167 -5.76 -12.33 3.08
C ASN A 167 -4.50 -13.10 3.53
N LYS A 168 -4.71 -14.20 4.24
CA LYS A 168 -3.66 -15.07 4.79
C LYS A 168 -2.89 -15.89 3.73
N ASN A 169 -3.15 -15.68 2.44
CA ASN A 169 -2.34 -16.26 1.38
C ASN A 169 -1.10 -15.38 1.14
N ILE A 170 0.07 -15.85 1.55
CA ILE A 170 1.34 -15.11 1.38
C ILE A 170 1.68 -14.83 -0.09
N ASN A 171 1.19 -15.68 -1.01
CA ASN A 171 1.35 -15.55 -2.45
C ASN A 171 0.12 -14.92 -3.10
N TYR A 172 -0.65 -14.13 -2.35
CA TYR A 172 -1.83 -13.45 -2.86
C TYR A 172 -1.48 -12.52 -4.01
N LYS A 173 -2.28 -12.60 -5.08
CA LYS A 173 -2.18 -11.76 -6.26
C LYS A 173 -3.55 -11.22 -6.64
N ILE A 174 -3.54 -10.06 -7.28
CA ILE A 174 -4.73 -9.39 -7.79
C ILE A 174 -4.54 -9.08 -9.27
N TYR A 175 -5.62 -9.22 -10.03
CA TYR A 175 -5.64 -8.98 -11.46
C TYR A 175 -6.85 -8.13 -11.83
N LYS A 176 -6.75 -7.43 -12.96
CA LYS A 176 -7.90 -6.75 -13.56
C LYS A 176 -8.93 -7.79 -13.99
N SER A 177 -10.19 -7.37 -14.08
CA SER A 177 -11.24 -8.20 -14.64
C SER A 177 -10.97 -8.42 -16.13
N GLU A 178 -11.23 -9.62 -16.63
CA GLU A 178 -11.16 -9.93 -18.06
C GLU A 178 -12.32 -9.31 -18.87
N ARG A 179 -13.31 -8.73 -18.19
CA ARG A 179 -14.46 -8.07 -18.81
C ARG A 179 -14.05 -6.74 -19.45
N ASN A 180 -14.75 -6.36 -20.51
CA ASN A 180 -14.65 -5.02 -21.06
C ASN A 180 -15.07 -3.98 -20.01
N PHE A 181 -14.48 -2.78 -20.08
CA PHE A 181 -14.75 -1.73 -19.09
C PHE A 181 -16.26 -1.41 -18.95
N ASN A 182 -16.98 -1.35 -20.07
CA ASN A 182 -18.42 -1.06 -20.11
C ASN A 182 -19.31 -2.15 -19.48
N GLU A 183 -18.76 -3.33 -19.19
CA GLU A 183 -19.46 -4.45 -18.54
C GLU A 183 -19.11 -4.56 -17.05
N LEU A 184 -18.20 -3.71 -16.54
CA LEU A 184 -17.78 -3.74 -15.15
C LEU A 184 -18.89 -3.18 -14.26
N LYS A 185 -19.20 -3.91 -13.18
CA LYS A 185 -19.94 -3.32 -12.08
C LYS A 185 -18.98 -2.51 -11.21
N ILE A 186 -19.12 -1.19 -11.20
CA ILE A 186 -18.20 -0.26 -10.51
C ILE A 186 -18.82 0.19 -9.18
N ALA A 187 -18.01 0.33 -8.13
CA ALA A 187 -18.38 1.03 -6.90
C ALA A 187 -17.48 2.23 -6.67
N LEU A 188 -18.04 3.34 -6.20
CA LEU A 188 -17.30 4.55 -5.87
C LEU A 188 -17.29 4.82 -4.37
N ASN A 189 -16.28 5.51 -3.89
CA ASN A 189 -16.24 6.02 -2.53
C ASN A 189 -15.56 7.40 -2.48
N TYR A 190 -15.90 8.20 -1.47
CA TYR A 190 -15.30 9.51 -1.28
C TYR A 190 -15.11 9.84 0.21
N THR A 191 -14.28 10.84 0.49
CA THR A 191 -13.90 11.23 1.84
C THR A 191 -14.67 12.45 2.33
N ASN A 192 -14.71 13.48 1.50
CA ASN A 192 -15.41 14.72 1.77
C ASN A 192 -15.70 15.43 0.45
N ILE A 193 -16.96 15.48 0.05
CA ILE A 193 -17.43 16.12 -1.18
C ILE A 193 -17.15 17.63 -1.28
N SER A 194 -16.68 18.28 -0.21
CA SER A 194 -16.16 19.65 -0.30
C SER A 194 -14.78 19.73 -0.95
N GLN A 195 -14.09 18.60 -1.12
CA GLN A 195 -12.83 18.51 -1.85
C GLN A 195 -13.10 18.37 -3.35
N ARG A 196 -12.28 19.01 -4.18
CA ARG A 196 -12.45 19.02 -5.64
C ARG A 196 -12.42 17.62 -6.27
N CYS A 197 -11.59 16.70 -5.76
CA CYS A 197 -11.53 15.32 -6.25
C CYS A 197 -12.82 14.56 -5.96
N ASP A 198 -13.33 14.66 -4.72
CA ASP A 198 -14.56 13.98 -4.30
C ASP A 198 -15.81 14.60 -4.95
N GLU A 199 -15.81 15.91 -5.22
CA GLU A 199 -16.85 16.57 -6.03
C GLU A 199 -16.96 15.91 -7.42
N LYS A 200 -15.82 15.63 -8.07
CA LYS A 200 -15.79 14.96 -9.37
C LYS A 200 -16.27 13.51 -9.30
N ILE A 201 -15.85 12.78 -8.27
CA ILE A 201 -16.31 11.40 -8.02
C ILE A 201 -17.83 11.37 -7.86
N LEU A 202 -18.38 12.27 -7.05
CA LEU A 202 -19.83 12.37 -6.83
C LEU A 202 -20.59 12.72 -8.12
N LYS A 203 -20.10 13.70 -8.89
CA LYS A 203 -20.70 14.06 -10.18
C LYS A 203 -20.74 12.87 -11.14
N PHE A 204 -19.59 12.19 -11.29
CA PHE A 204 -19.49 11.03 -12.14
C PHE A 204 -20.41 9.89 -11.68
N ALA A 205 -20.50 9.66 -10.37
CA ALA A 205 -21.40 8.66 -9.80
C ALA A 205 -22.87 8.95 -10.17
N TYR A 206 -23.29 10.20 -10.00
CA TYR A 206 -24.66 10.64 -10.29
C TYR A 206 -24.99 10.61 -11.79
N GLU A 207 -24.06 11.05 -12.65
CA GLU A 207 -24.27 11.10 -14.11
C GLU A 207 -24.32 9.72 -14.77
N ASN A 208 -23.81 8.68 -14.11
CA ASN A 208 -23.69 7.32 -14.65
C ASN A 208 -24.42 6.26 -13.80
N ASP A 209 -25.26 6.67 -12.84
CA ASP A 209 -26.01 5.77 -11.94
C ASP A 209 -25.12 4.71 -11.25
N ILE A 210 -23.94 5.13 -10.74
CA ILE A 210 -22.96 4.24 -10.11
C ILE A 210 -23.15 4.20 -8.59
N ASP A 211 -23.09 2.99 -8.05
CA ASP A 211 -23.19 2.72 -6.61
C ASP A 211 -22.06 3.40 -5.81
N ILE A 212 -22.40 4.01 -4.67
CA ILE A 212 -21.49 4.67 -3.72
C ILE A 212 -21.48 3.88 -2.41
N ILE A 213 -20.28 3.52 -1.95
CA ILE A 213 -20.06 2.89 -0.66
C ILE A 213 -19.51 3.92 0.33
N GLY A 214 -20.36 4.35 1.25
CA GLY A 214 -20.06 5.32 2.30
C GLY A 214 -19.26 4.75 3.47
N GLN A 215 -18.55 5.65 4.16
CA GLN A 215 -17.82 5.38 5.41
C GLN A 215 -18.05 6.43 6.50
N THR A 216 -18.40 7.68 6.15
CA THR A 216 -18.72 8.74 7.11
C THR A 216 -20.05 9.42 6.83
N GLU A 217 -20.80 8.91 5.87
CA GLU A 217 -21.91 9.55 5.19
C GLU A 217 -23.24 9.24 5.88
N TYR A 218 -23.37 9.63 7.16
CA TYR A 218 -24.58 9.35 7.95
C TYR A 218 -25.83 10.09 7.43
N VAL A 219 -25.67 11.26 6.79
CA VAL A 219 -26.79 12.03 6.20
C VAL A 219 -27.38 11.29 5.00
N GLU A 220 -26.52 10.70 4.17
CA GLU A 220 -26.87 9.92 3.01
C GLU A 220 -27.57 8.63 3.42
N GLU A 221 -27.18 8.05 4.57
CA GLU A 221 -27.90 6.92 5.15
C GLU A 221 -29.32 7.28 5.59
N TYR A 222 -29.55 8.48 6.15
CA TYR A 222 -30.93 8.95 6.40
C TYR A 222 -31.75 8.98 5.09
N TRP A 223 -31.15 9.44 3.99
CA TRP A 223 -31.80 9.47 2.68
C TRP A 223 -32.08 8.06 2.17
N LYS A 224 -31.08 7.19 2.22
CA LYS A 224 -31.16 5.78 1.81
C LYS A 224 -32.30 5.06 2.50
N ARG A 225 -32.45 5.27 3.81
CA ARG A 225 -33.46 4.60 4.64
C ARG A 225 -34.80 5.32 4.66
N SER A 226 -34.95 6.43 3.92
CA SER A 226 -36.13 7.30 3.95
C SER A 226 -36.54 7.72 5.38
N LEU A 227 -35.54 7.99 6.24
CA LEU A 227 -35.76 8.35 7.63
C LEU A 227 -35.83 9.88 7.79
N PRO A 228 -36.72 10.40 8.65
CA PRO A 228 -36.65 11.80 9.07
C PRO A 228 -35.36 12.04 9.86
N TYR A 229 -34.79 13.24 9.77
CA TYR A 229 -33.64 13.60 10.60
C TYR A 229 -34.02 13.65 12.08
N ASN A 230 -33.11 13.25 12.95
CA ASN A 230 -33.27 13.45 14.38
C ASN A 230 -33.01 14.94 14.72
N PHE A 231 -34.07 15.74 14.75
CA PHE A 231 -34.00 17.21 14.92
C PHE A 231 -33.75 17.68 16.36
N SER A 232 -33.48 16.77 17.30
CA SER A 232 -33.23 17.14 18.70
C SER A 232 -31.90 17.90 18.91
N ASP A 233 -30.96 17.81 17.97
CA ASP A 233 -29.69 18.55 17.96
C ASP A 233 -29.67 19.64 16.85
N GLU A 234 -29.71 20.91 17.26
CA GLU A 234 -29.66 22.07 16.34
C GLU A 234 -28.39 22.11 15.47
N LYS A 235 -27.24 21.67 16.02
CA LYS A 235 -25.97 21.65 15.26
C LYS A 235 -26.01 20.57 14.19
N LEU A 236 -26.58 19.41 14.50
CA LEU A 236 -26.78 18.34 13.54
C LEU A 236 -27.72 18.79 12.41
N CYS A 237 -28.85 19.44 12.76
CA CYS A 237 -29.78 20.01 11.81
C CYS A 237 -29.12 21.01 10.84
N LYS A 238 -28.28 21.92 11.36
CA LYS A 238 -27.53 22.87 10.53
C LYS A 238 -26.56 22.15 9.59
N LYS A 239 -25.76 21.21 10.10
CA LYS A 239 -24.81 20.43 9.28
C LYS A 239 -25.51 19.69 8.16
N THR A 240 -26.66 19.08 8.43
CA THR A 240 -27.46 18.36 7.43
C THR A 240 -27.96 19.30 6.33
N LYS A 241 -28.52 20.47 6.68
CA LYS A 241 -28.96 21.47 5.70
C LYS A 241 -27.81 22.03 4.86
N ASP A 242 -26.66 22.26 5.48
CA ASP A 242 -25.46 22.71 4.75
C ASP A 242 -24.96 21.63 3.78
N LYS A 243 -25.07 20.36 4.17
CA LYS A 243 -24.77 19.22 3.30
C LYS A 243 -25.73 19.13 2.12
N GLU A 244 -27.04 19.24 2.35
CA GLU A 244 -28.05 19.27 1.27
C GLU A 244 -27.74 20.37 0.24
N LYS A 245 -27.43 21.59 0.69
CA LYS A 245 -27.04 22.71 -0.19
C LYS A 245 -25.76 22.43 -0.97
N LEU A 246 -24.79 21.73 -0.37
CA LEU A 246 -23.56 21.37 -1.05
C LEU A 246 -23.83 20.37 -2.19
N TYR A 247 -24.65 19.34 -1.93
CA TYR A 247 -25.06 18.38 -2.96
C TYR A 247 -25.81 19.04 -4.12
N THR A 248 -26.81 19.88 -3.84
CA THR A 248 -27.57 20.58 -4.90
C THR A 248 -26.69 21.52 -5.71
N LYS A 249 -25.71 22.19 -5.07
CA LYS A 249 -24.72 23.03 -5.75
C LYS A 249 -23.80 22.22 -6.66
N ILE A 250 -23.29 21.09 -6.17
CA ILE A 250 -22.35 20.23 -6.91
C ILE A 250 -23.04 19.61 -8.13
N LEU A 251 -24.19 18.96 -7.91
CA LEU A 251 -24.89 18.21 -8.93
C LEU A 251 -25.78 19.09 -9.83
N LYS A 252 -26.08 20.32 -9.39
CA LYS A 252 -27.01 21.24 -10.07
C LYS A 252 -28.38 20.57 -10.30
N ARG A 253 -28.94 20.00 -9.23
CA ARG A 253 -30.20 19.23 -9.20
C ARG A 253 -31.02 19.57 -7.96
N ASP A 254 -32.31 19.29 -8.02
CA ASP A 254 -33.18 19.42 -6.84
C ASP A 254 -32.77 18.39 -5.77
N ILE A 255 -32.96 18.74 -4.50
CA ILE A 255 -32.56 17.86 -3.40
C ILE A 255 -33.34 16.54 -3.40
N ASN A 256 -34.58 16.51 -3.92
CA ASN A 256 -35.35 15.27 -3.98
C ASN A 256 -34.77 14.28 -5.00
N GLU A 257 -34.26 14.78 -6.14
CA GLU A 257 -33.55 13.97 -7.14
C GLU A 257 -32.26 13.39 -6.55
N VAL A 258 -31.50 14.19 -5.80
CA VAL A 258 -30.28 13.72 -5.12
C VAL A 258 -30.61 12.66 -4.06
N LYS A 259 -31.66 12.88 -3.26
CA LYS A 259 -32.12 11.89 -2.27
C LYS A 259 -32.60 10.60 -2.94
N GLU A 260 -33.21 10.68 -4.11
CA GLU A 260 -33.64 9.51 -4.88
C GLU A 260 -32.45 8.70 -5.39
N PHE A 261 -31.46 9.35 -5.99
CA PHE A 261 -30.21 8.70 -6.38
C PHE A 261 -29.56 7.98 -5.18
N MET A 262 -29.47 8.65 -4.02
CA MET A 262 -28.89 8.05 -2.82
C MET A 262 -29.72 6.87 -2.29
N ARG A 263 -31.05 6.88 -2.40
CA ARG A 263 -31.88 5.70 -2.09
C ARG A 263 -31.52 4.48 -2.91
N ASN A 264 -31.23 4.68 -4.18
CA ASN A 264 -30.98 3.58 -5.10
C ASN A 264 -29.51 3.13 -5.07
N HIS A 265 -28.57 4.07 -4.94
CA HIS A 265 -27.15 3.83 -5.20
C HIS A 265 -26.22 3.98 -3.99
N PHE A 266 -26.68 4.48 -2.84
CA PHE A 266 -25.83 4.59 -1.67
C PHE A 266 -25.99 3.38 -0.74
N ASP A 267 -24.89 2.84 -0.24
CA ASP A 267 -24.87 1.89 0.87
C ASP A 267 -23.73 2.21 1.85
N GLN A 268 -23.93 1.84 3.11
CA GLN A 268 -22.92 1.91 4.17
C GLN A 268 -23.07 0.69 5.08
N TYR A 269 -21.95 0.11 5.52
CA TYR A 269 -21.94 -1.17 6.23
C TYR A 269 -21.34 -1.03 7.63
N TYR A 270 -21.97 -1.71 8.58
CA TYR A 270 -21.61 -1.74 10.01
C TYR A 270 -21.15 -3.12 10.48
N ASP A 271 -21.18 -4.10 9.59
CA ASP A 271 -20.60 -5.43 9.77
C ASP A 271 -19.64 -5.67 8.60
N ILE A 272 -18.37 -5.95 8.91
CA ILE A 272 -17.36 -6.16 7.88
C ILE A 272 -17.64 -7.41 7.04
N ASP A 273 -18.22 -8.47 7.60
CA ASP A 273 -18.55 -9.65 6.80
C ASP A 273 -19.65 -9.34 5.78
N GLN A 274 -20.62 -8.50 6.16
CA GLN A 274 -21.62 -7.98 5.22
C GLN A 274 -20.95 -7.12 4.15
N TRP A 275 -20.04 -6.22 4.51
CA TRP A 275 -19.33 -5.37 3.55
C TRP A 275 -18.53 -6.23 2.56
N ILE A 276 -17.81 -7.25 3.03
CA ILE A 276 -17.08 -8.22 2.19
C ILE A 276 -18.03 -8.93 1.22
N GLN A 277 -19.21 -9.37 1.67
CA GLN A 277 -20.18 -10.02 0.79
C GLN A 277 -20.70 -9.08 -0.31
N GLN A 278 -20.89 -7.79 0.01
CA GLN A 278 -21.34 -6.81 -1.00
C GLN A 278 -20.21 -6.40 -1.95
N ILE A 279 -18.98 -6.21 -1.45
CA ILE A 279 -17.86 -5.74 -2.29
C ILE A 279 -17.54 -6.74 -3.41
N LYS A 280 -17.69 -8.05 -3.15
CA LYS A 280 -17.48 -9.12 -4.14
C LYS A 280 -18.46 -9.11 -5.31
N LYS A 281 -19.52 -8.29 -5.28
CA LYS A 281 -20.46 -8.11 -6.40
C LYS A 281 -19.93 -7.16 -7.46
N TYR A 282 -18.89 -6.38 -7.14
CA TYR A 282 -18.30 -5.40 -8.03
C TYR A 282 -17.07 -5.99 -8.74
N ASN A 283 -16.64 -5.33 -9.82
CA ASN A 283 -15.46 -5.68 -10.60
C ASN A 283 -14.36 -4.62 -10.53
N PHE A 284 -14.69 -3.42 -10.04
CA PHE A 284 -13.75 -2.33 -9.87
C PHE A 284 -14.24 -1.37 -8.77
N VAL A 285 -13.32 -0.89 -7.94
CA VAL A 285 -13.59 0.13 -6.91
C VAL A 285 -12.68 1.34 -7.12
N PHE A 286 -13.23 2.54 -7.08
CA PHE A 286 -12.47 3.78 -7.23
C PHE A 286 -12.87 4.81 -6.17
N GLY A 287 -11.90 5.50 -5.59
CA GLY A 287 -12.23 6.59 -4.67
C GLY A 287 -11.12 7.01 -3.73
N THR A 288 -11.43 7.95 -2.84
CA THR A 288 -10.45 8.55 -1.91
C THR A 288 -10.33 7.84 -0.56
N ARG A 289 -11.16 6.84 -0.25
CA ARG A 289 -11.12 6.12 1.02
C ARG A 289 -10.16 4.93 0.94
N PHE A 290 -9.07 5.00 1.69
CA PHE A 290 -8.12 3.89 1.76
C PHE A 290 -8.78 2.56 2.12
N HIS A 291 -9.53 2.46 3.23
CA HIS A 291 -10.13 1.17 3.63
C HIS A 291 -11.23 0.69 2.68
N GLY A 292 -11.94 1.61 2.02
CA GLY A 292 -12.93 1.25 0.99
C GLY A 292 -12.30 0.64 -0.26
N ASN A 293 -11.09 1.08 -0.61
CA ASN A 293 -10.30 0.44 -1.66
C ASN A 293 -9.62 -0.84 -1.15
N MET A 294 -9.02 -0.82 0.04
CA MET A 294 -8.29 -1.96 0.60
C MET A 294 -9.19 -3.18 0.84
N ILE A 295 -10.45 -3.00 1.25
CA ILE A 295 -11.39 -4.13 1.37
C ILE A 295 -11.69 -4.77 0.02
N ALA A 296 -11.71 -4.00 -1.07
CA ALA A 296 -11.82 -4.51 -2.43
C ALA A 296 -10.55 -5.29 -2.81
N VAL A 297 -9.36 -4.70 -2.58
CA VAL A 297 -8.06 -5.33 -2.87
C VAL A 297 -7.91 -6.67 -2.15
N GLN A 298 -8.27 -6.76 -0.88
CA GLN A 298 -8.15 -8.02 -0.11
C GLN A 298 -9.18 -9.08 -0.50
N ASN A 299 -10.17 -8.72 -1.32
CA ASN A 299 -11.21 -9.61 -1.84
C ASN A 299 -11.12 -9.80 -3.37
N SER A 300 -9.92 -9.59 -3.94
CA SER A 300 -9.61 -9.80 -5.36
C SER A 300 -10.40 -8.92 -6.32
N ILE A 301 -10.87 -7.78 -5.84
CA ILE A 301 -11.50 -6.75 -6.66
C ILE A 301 -10.47 -5.63 -6.87
N PRO A 302 -10.03 -5.38 -8.11
CA PRO A 302 -9.05 -4.33 -8.38
C PRO A 302 -9.63 -2.96 -8.00
N SER A 303 -8.77 -2.08 -7.52
CA SER A 303 -9.15 -0.76 -7.03
C SER A 303 -8.09 0.29 -7.31
N LEU A 304 -8.51 1.51 -7.64
CA LEU A 304 -7.61 2.64 -7.81
C LEU A 304 -7.91 3.71 -6.76
N LEU A 305 -6.92 3.97 -5.91
CA LEU A 305 -7.03 4.93 -4.82
C LEU A 305 -6.72 6.36 -5.30
N VAL A 306 -7.48 7.33 -4.81
CA VAL A 306 -7.17 8.75 -4.97
C VAL A 306 -6.57 9.29 -3.67
N THR A 307 -5.28 9.60 -3.68
CA THR A 307 -4.58 10.11 -2.48
C THR A 307 -4.73 11.62 -2.37
N HIS A 308 -5.19 12.10 -1.21
CA HIS A 308 -5.53 13.52 -0.98
C HIS A 308 -4.90 14.08 0.30
N ASP A 309 -4.20 13.25 1.08
CA ASP A 309 -3.46 13.63 2.28
C ASP A 309 -2.19 12.75 2.39
N SER A 310 -1.29 13.06 3.34
CA SER A 310 -0.06 12.28 3.54
C SER A 310 -0.35 10.83 3.94
N ARG A 311 -1.41 10.61 4.72
CA ARG A 311 -1.79 9.29 5.26
C ARG A 311 -2.21 8.30 4.18
N THR A 312 -3.04 8.73 3.24
CA THR A 312 -3.50 7.88 2.13
C THR A 312 -2.39 7.60 1.14
N LYS A 313 -1.51 8.59 0.91
CA LYS A 313 -0.33 8.45 0.05
C LYS A 313 0.70 7.49 0.64
N GLU A 314 1.11 7.70 1.88
CA GLU A 314 2.05 6.85 2.62
C GLU A 314 1.62 5.37 2.58
N LEU A 315 0.34 5.12 2.83
CA LEU A 315 -0.20 3.76 2.77
C LEU A 315 -0.25 3.19 1.35
N ALA A 316 -0.59 3.99 0.34
CA ALA A 316 -0.61 3.53 -1.04
C ALA A 316 0.79 3.09 -1.49
N GLU A 317 1.79 3.90 -1.17
CA GLU A 317 3.21 3.66 -1.47
C GLU A 317 3.72 2.42 -0.73
N PHE A 318 3.47 2.33 0.58
CA PHE A 318 3.84 1.13 1.33
C PHE A 318 3.15 -0.12 0.77
N CYS A 319 1.87 -0.05 0.41
CA CYS A 319 1.13 -1.23 -0.06
C CYS A 319 1.45 -1.60 -1.52
N ASN A 320 2.07 -0.69 -2.30
CA ASN A 320 2.16 -0.75 -3.76
C ASN A 320 0.78 -0.92 -4.45
N ILE A 321 -0.31 -0.45 -3.83
CA ILE A 321 -1.61 -0.43 -4.53
C ILE A 321 -1.60 0.71 -5.56
N PRO A 322 -2.26 0.55 -6.71
CA PRO A 322 -2.38 1.64 -7.68
C PRO A 322 -3.04 2.86 -7.06
N TYR A 323 -2.46 4.03 -7.31
CA TYR A 323 -3.03 5.29 -6.87
C TYR A 323 -2.78 6.42 -7.85
N ILE A 324 -3.64 7.43 -7.77
CA ILE A 324 -3.47 8.74 -8.41
C ILE A 324 -3.60 9.83 -7.35
N THR A 325 -2.81 10.89 -7.45
CA THR A 325 -2.96 12.02 -6.54
C THR A 325 -4.18 12.86 -6.91
N ALA A 326 -4.84 13.47 -5.93
CA ALA A 326 -5.99 14.35 -6.17
C ALA A 326 -5.67 15.50 -7.14
N ASN A 327 -4.41 15.97 -7.16
CA ASN A 327 -3.93 17.01 -8.09
C ASN A 327 -3.82 16.51 -9.54
N ASN A 328 -3.56 15.22 -9.74
CA ASN A 328 -3.43 14.61 -11.06
C ASN A 328 -4.79 14.21 -11.66
N LEU A 329 -5.88 14.29 -10.90
CA LEU A 329 -7.24 14.24 -11.46
C LEU A 329 -7.58 15.57 -12.14
N VAL A 330 -6.90 15.87 -13.24
CA VAL A 330 -7.11 17.07 -14.07
C VAL A 330 -8.25 16.82 -15.06
N GLY A 331 -9.03 17.87 -15.38
CA GLY A 331 -10.15 17.76 -16.31
C GLY A 331 -11.31 16.91 -15.80
N ASP A 332 -12.11 16.36 -16.71
CA ASP A 332 -13.22 15.47 -16.36
C ASP A 332 -12.70 14.07 -15.99
N LEU A 333 -13.46 13.38 -15.14
CA LEU A 333 -13.08 12.06 -14.66
C LEU A 333 -13.29 11.03 -15.78
N ASN A 334 -12.22 10.38 -16.23
CA ASN A 334 -12.28 9.28 -17.19
C ASN A 334 -11.86 7.97 -16.50
N LEU A 335 -12.84 7.24 -15.96
CA LEU A 335 -12.57 5.98 -15.24
C LEU A 335 -12.07 4.86 -16.16
N GLU A 336 -12.47 4.82 -17.43
CA GLU A 336 -12.01 3.81 -18.38
C GLU A 336 -10.49 3.91 -18.60
N ARG A 337 -10.01 5.13 -18.88
CA ARG A 337 -8.57 5.39 -19.00
C ARG A 337 -7.83 5.00 -17.73
N LEU A 338 -8.32 5.46 -16.57
CA LEU A 338 -7.70 5.20 -15.28
C LEU A 338 -7.67 3.69 -14.94
N TYR A 339 -8.71 2.94 -15.30
CA TYR A 339 -8.76 1.49 -15.14
C TYR A 339 -7.75 0.78 -16.05
N ASN A 340 -7.62 1.23 -17.29
CA ASN A 340 -6.69 0.66 -18.26
C ASN A 340 -5.23 0.90 -17.85
N GLU A 341 -4.91 2.10 -17.36
CA GLU A 341 -3.57 2.51 -16.88
C GLU A 341 -3.19 1.89 -15.52
N MET A 342 -4.16 1.36 -14.77
CA MET A 342 -3.92 0.74 -13.47
C MET A 342 -3.03 -0.51 -13.58
N ASP A 343 -1.96 -0.55 -12.77
CA ASP A 343 -0.97 -1.64 -12.75
C ASP A 343 -0.71 -2.19 -11.34
N TYR A 344 -0.97 -3.49 -11.17
CA TYR A 344 -0.79 -4.23 -9.93
C TYR A 344 0.51 -5.05 -9.87
N SER A 345 1.37 -4.97 -10.88
CA SER A 345 2.59 -5.79 -10.98
C SER A 345 3.49 -5.59 -9.75
N LYS A 346 3.69 -4.33 -9.32
CA LYS A 346 4.47 -4.00 -8.11
C LYS A 346 3.82 -4.48 -6.79
N PHE A 347 2.49 -4.53 -6.72
CA PHE A 347 1.78 -5.13 -5.57
C PHE A 347 2.04 -6.64 -5.56
N ASN A 348 1.77 -7.32 -6.68
CA ASN A 348 1.86 -8.78 -6.80
C ASN A 348 3.29 -9.29 -6.55
N LEU A 349 4.30 -8.52 -6.93
CA LEU A 349 5.71 -8.83 -6.70
C LEU A 349 6.12 -8.69 -5.23
N GLU A 350 5.72 -7.59 -4.58
CA GLU A 350 6.22 -7.23 -3.25
C GLU A 350 5.34 -7.72 -2.09
N TYR A 351 4.10 -8.14 -2.36
CA TYR A 351 3.18 -8.63 -1.33
C TYR A 351 3.78 -9.75 -0.46
N PRO A 352 4.40 -10.82 -1.03
CA PRO A 352 4.99 -11.88 -0.22
C PRO A 352 6.09 -11.38 0.69
N THR A 353 6.97 -10.49 0.20
CA THR A 353 8.07 -9.91 0.98
C THR A 353 7.55 -9.08 2.15
N LYS A 354 6.55 -8.22 1.91
CA LYS A 354 5.94 -7.39 2.96
C LYS A 354 5.19 -8.25 3.98
N PHE A 355 4.50 -9.30 3.54
CA PHE A 355 3.86 -10.24 4.43
C PHE A 355 4.89 -10.95 5.31
N LYS A 356 6.03 -11.41 4.75
CA LYS A 356 7.14 -11.99 5.54
C LYS A 356 7.69 -10.99 6.57
N SER A 357 7.91 -9.73 6.17
CA SER A 357 8.35 -8.66 7.08
C SER A 357 7.34 -8.43 8.22
N PHE A 358 6.04 -8.48 7.93
CA PHE A 358 4.99 -8.40 8.94
C PHE A 358 5.03 -9.60 9.91
N LEU A 359 5.25 -10.82 9.43
CA LEU A 359 5.41 -11.99 10.30
C LEU A 359 6.65 -11.87 11.19
N GLU A 360 7.76 -11.34 10.68
CA GLU A 360 8.95 -11.04 11.47
C GLU A 360 8.67 -9.99 12.55
N PHE A 361 7.92 -8.93 12.22
CA PHE A 361 7.45 -7.95 13.20
C PHE A 361 6.64 -8.60 14.33
N LEU A 362 5.74 -9.53 14.00
CA LEU A 362 4.96 -10.27 14.99
C LEU A 362 5.85 -11.15 15.87
N LYS A 363 6.82 -11.84 15.26
CA LYS A 363 7.80 -12.68 15.97
C LYS A 363 8.62 -11.87 16.96
N ASN A 364 9.11 -10.72 16.52
CA ASN A 364 9.87 -9.79 17.35
C ASN A 364 9.03 -9.22 18.49
N ASN A 365 7.70 -9.15 18.34
CA ASN A 365 6.79 -8.78 19.42
C ASN A 365 6.28 -9.98 20.26
N GLY A 366 6.92 -11.14 20.13
CA GLY A 366 6.64 -12.31 20.98
C GLY A 366 5.39 -13.10 20.58
N VAL A 367 4.86 -12.93 19.36
CA VAL A 367 3.83 -13.83 18.82
C VAL A 367 4.46 -15.18 18.47
N LEU A 368 3.94 -16.26 19.03
CA LEU A 368 4.54 -17.60 18.92
C LEU A 368 3.80 -18.54 17.96
N ASP A 369 2.56 -18.19 17.58
CA ASP A 369 1.64 -18.98 16.76
C ASP A 369 1.48 -18.42 15.33
N ILE A 370 2.56 -17.85 14.80
CA ILE A 370 2.60 -17.18 13.49
C ILE A 370 2.28 -18.14 12.34
N ASP A 371 2.63 -19.42 12.46
CA ASP A 371 2.37 -20.42 11.42
C ASP A 371 0.86 -20.64 11.19
N GLU A 372 0.00 -20.35 12.18
CA GLU A 372 -1.46 -20.40 12.03
C GLU A 372 -2.02 -19.22 11.20
N LEU A 373 -1.19 -18.22 10.86
CA LEU A 373 -1.57 -17.04 10.09
C LEU A 373 -1.46 -17.22 8.58
N ILE A 374 -0.91 -18.34 8.11
CA ILE A 374 -0.64 -18.60 6.69
C ILE A 374 -1.55 -19.74 6.22
N ILE A 375 -2.26 -19.55 5.11
CA ILE A 375 -3.12 -20.59 4.52
C ILE A 375 -2.38 -21.45 3.49
N ASN A 376 -1.31 -20.93 2.86
CA ASN A 376 -0.48 -21.65 1.89
C ASN A 376 0.99 -21.54 2.29
N SER A 377 1.48 -22.49 3.08
CA SER A 377 2.89 -22.65 3.40
C SER A 377 3.52 -23.68 2.46
N ASP A 378 3.64 -23.35 1.17
CA ASP A 378 4.67 -23.97 0.32
C ASP A 378 6.09 -23.51 0.73
N LEU A 379 6.30 -23.25 2.01
CA LEU A 379 7.58 -22.94 2.66
C LEU A 379 8.34 -24.22 3.05
N GLN A 380 7.92 -25.41 2.58
CA GLN A 380 8.65 -26.66 2.77
C GLN A 380 9.31 -27.24 1.50
N ASN A 381 9.26 -26.58 0.33
CA ASN A 381 9.90 -27.10 -0.89
C ASN A 381 10.88 -26.15 -1.61
N GLU A 382 11.43 -25.13 -0.94
CA GLU A 382 12.52 -24.30 -1.49
C GLU A 382 13.92 -24.66 -0.94
N ALA A 383 14.05 -25.75 -0.17
CA ALA A 383 15.35 -26.24 0.34
C ALA A 383 16.01 -27.33 -0.55
N GLN A 384 15.41 -27.69 -1.69
CA GLN A 384 15.94 -28.69 -2.62
C GLN A 384 15.72 -28.29 -4.09
N LEU A 385 16.30 -27.15 -4.50
CA LEU A 385 16.67 -26.93 -5.90
C LEU A 385 18.16 -26.57 -5.94
N THR A 386 18.94 -27.65 -6.02
CA THR A 386 20.23 -27.78 -6.70
C THR A 386 21.22 -26.63 -6.55
N THR A 387 22.25 -26.89 -5.74
CA THR A 387 23.61 -26.36 -5.92
C THR A 387 24.10 -26.63 -7.36
N GLU A 388 23.80 -25.72 -8.27
CA GLU A 388 24.64 -25.49 -9.44
C GLU A 388 25.63 -24.37 -9.11
N SER A 389 26.91 -24.69 -9.26
CA SER A 389 28.04 -23.83 -8.91
C SER A 389 27.96 -22.49 -9.67
N ILE A 390 27.74 -21.40 -8.93
CA ILE A 390 28.01 -20.02 -9.39
C ILE A 390 29.50 -19.97 -9.76
N LYS A 391 29.82 -19.85 -11.06
CA LYS A 391 31.19 -19.99 -11.57
C LYS A 391 32.01 -18.70 -11.59
N SER A 392 31.47 -17.56 -11.19
CA SER A 392 32.27 -16.34 -11.04
C SER A 392 31.62 -15.30 -10.12
N LEU A 393 32.18 -15.10 -8.93
CA LEU A 393 32.16 -13.79 -8.29
C LEU A 393 33.37 -13.01 -8.83
N SER A 394 33.11 -11.94 -9.59
CA SER A 394 34.14 -10.96 -9.94
C SER A 394 34.54 -10.20 -8.68
N ILE A 395 35.83 -10.25 -8.33
CA ILE A 395 36.40 -9.87 -7.02
C ILE A 395 36.44 -8.33 -6.78
N MET A 396 35.80 -7.52 -7.63
CA MET A 396 35.62 -6.08 -7.38
C MET A 396 34.24 -5.71 -6.79
N ASP A 397 33.32 -6.68 -6.61
CA ASP A 397 31.91 -6.41 -6.30
C ASP A 397 31.49 -6.35 -4.83
N SER A 398 32.32 -6.75 -3.85
CA SER A 398 31.81 -6.81 -2.46
C SER A 398 31.41 -5.42 -1.94
N TYR A 399 32.22 -4.39 -2.18
CA TYR A 399 31.90 -3.02 -1.79
C TYR A 399 30.70 -2.48 -2.57
N ILE A 400 30.62 -2.71 -3.88
CA ILE A 400 29.50 -2.23 -4.69
C ILE A 400 28.21 -2.95 -4.31
N SER A 401 28.25 -4.26 -4.02
CA SER A 401 27.08 -5.02 -3.56
C SER A 401 26.61 -4.58 -2.17
N GLU A 402 27.52 -4.24 -1.26
CA GLU A 402 27.21 -3.66 0.05
C GLU A 402 26.58 -2.27 -0.09
N VAL A 403 27.20 -1.40 -0.89
CA VAL A 403 26.66 -0.07 -1.19
C VAL A 403 25.31 -0.19 -1.87
N PHE A 404 25.17 -1.08 -2.87
CA PHE A 404 23.91 -1.38 -3.55
C PHE A 404 22.84 -1.78 -2.55
N ALA A 405 23.13 -2.69 -1.62
CA ALA A 405 22.17 -3.11 -0.60
C ALA A 405 21.66 -1.94 0.27
N THR A 406 22.48 -0.92 0.48
CA THR A 406 22.14 0.29 1.25
C THR A 406 21.60 1.47 0.43
N SER A 407 21.77 1.47 -0.89
CA SER A 407 21.32 2.53 -1.80
C SER A 407 19.81 2.51 -2.05
N GLN A 408 19.24 3.67 -2.36
CA GLN A 408 17.81 3.82 -2.61
C GLN A 408 17.44 3.10 -3.90
N ILE A 409 16.40 2.25 -3.86
CA ILE A 409 15.88 1.61 -5.08
C ILE A 409 15.27 2.69 -5.96
N LEU A 410 15.89 2.86 -7.13
CA LEU A 410 15.45 3.76 -8.16
C LEU A 410 14.46 3.05 -9.07
N TYR A 411 14.80 1.85 -9.53
CA TYR A 411 14.02 1.09 -10.50
C TYR A 411 14.21 -0.43 -10.35
N ARG A 412 13.15 -1.21 -10.57
CA ARG A 412 13.22 -2.64 -10.87
C ARG A 412 12.57 -2.86 -12.21
N CYS A 413 13.30 -3.42 -13.17
CA CYS A 413 12.79 -3.58 -14.53
C CYS A 413 11.84 -4.77 -14.61
N PRO A 414 10.53 -4.54 -14.87
CA PRO A 414 9.63 -5.62 -15.24
C PRO A 414 10.10 -6.12 -16.60
N LEU A 415 10.50 -7.39 -16.68
CA LEU A 415 11.08 -7.97 -17.88
C LEU A 415 10.08 -7.96 -19.06
N GLU A 416 8.78 -7.99 -18.75
CA GLU A 416 7.70 -7.76 -19.70
C GLU A 416 7.78 -6.41 -20.41
N ASN A 417 8.28 -5.36 -19.74
CA ASN A 417 8.44 -4.05 -20.34
C ASN A 417 9.61 -4.03 -21.33
N ILE A 418 10.64 -4.84 -21.11
CA ILE A 418 11.73 -5.03 -22.08
C ILE A 418 11.22 -5.86 -23.26
N ALA A 419 10.48 -6.94 -22.99
CA ALA A 419 9.94 -7.83 -24.01
C ALA A 419 9.00 -7.11 -24.99
N ALA A 420 8.31 -6.06 -24.53
CA ALA A 420 7.40 -5.25 -25.33
C ALA A 420 8.11 -4.20 -26.21
N LEU A 421 9.43 -3.98 -26.06
CA LEU A 421 10.18 -3.05 -26.90
C LEU A 421 10.48 -3.69 -28.27
N ASN A 422 10.39 -2.88 -29.34
CA ASN A 422 10.70 -3.32 -30.71
C ASN A 422 12.08 -4.00 -30.77
N GLN A 423 12.25 -5.00 -31.64
CA GLN A 423 13.51 -5.71 -31.88
C GLN A 423 14.64 -4.69 -32.13
N GLY A 424 15.53 -4.54 -31.14
CA GLY A 424 16.78 -3.80 -31.33
C GLY A 424 17.65 -4.50 -32.37
N PRO A 425 18.63 -3.80 -32.97
CA PRO A 425 19.59 -4.43 -33.88
C PRO A 425 20.21 -5.68 -33.23
N CYS A 426 20.47 -6.71 -34.04
CA CYS A 426 21.07 -7.99 -33.62
C CYS A 426 20.28 -8.82 -32.60
N VAL A 427 19.03 -8.46 -32.27
CA VAL A 427 18.09 -9.29 -31.49
C VAL A 427 16.99 -9.82 -32.39
N ASP A 428 16.93 -11.14 -32.54
CA ASP A 428 15.93 -11.82 -33.37
C ASP A 428 14.57 -11.90 -32.64
N ARG A 429 14.58 -12.21 -31.33
CA ARG A 429 13.34 -12.37 -30.58
C ARG A 429 13.53 -12.14 -29.08
N TYR A 430 12.49 -11.59 -28.46
CA TYR A 430 12.25 -11.60 -27.02
C TYR A 430 11.16 -12.64 -26.70
N THR A 431 11.39 -13.51 -25.73
CA THR A 431 10.38 -14.46 -25.24
C THR A 431 10.38 -14.45 -23.73
N LEU A 432 9.29 -13.99 -23.13
CA LEU A 432 9.14 -14.01 -21.68
C LEU A 432 8.66 -15.40 -21.26
N GLU A 433 9.48 -16.08 -20.47
CA GLU A 433 9.17 -17.38 -19.88
C GLU A 433 9.15 -17.29 -18.35
N ILE A 434 8.87 -18.41 -17.68
CA ILE A 434 8.73 -18.46 -16.22
C ILE A 434 10.05 -18.16 -15.49
N ASP A 435 11.18 -18.44 -16.11
CA ASP A 435 12.52 -18.31 -15.56
C ASP A 435 13.20 -16.99 -15.93
N GLY A 436 12.65 -16.20 -16.86
CA GLY A 436 13.17 -14.89 -17.23
C GLY A 436 12.81 -14.48 -18.65
N LEU A 437 13.43 -13.40 -19.12
CA LEU A 437 13.32 -12.94 -20.49
C LEU A 437 14.41 -13.60 -21.35
N HIS A 438 13.99 -14.50 -22.23
CA HIS A 438 14.85 -15.11 -23.24
C HIS A 438 15.07 -14.12 -24.37
N ILE A 439 16.33 -13.87 -24.70
CA ILE A 439 16.78 -12.89 -25.67
C ILE A 439 17.63 -13.64 -26.69
N LYS A 440 17.09 -13.77 -27.90
CA LYS A 440 17.80 -14.41 -29.01
C LYS A 440 18.71 -13.41 -29.70
N VAL A 441 20.00 -13.49 -29.41
CA VAL A 441 21.03 -12.66 -30.03
C VAL A 441 21.56 -13.35 -31.28
N VAL A 442 21.55 -12.64 -32.42
CA VAL A 442 22.00 -13.15 -33.72
C VAL A 442 23.20 -12.40 -34.30
N GLY A 443 23.64 -11.33 -33.65
CA GLY A 443 24.79 -10.51 -34.06
C GLY A 443 25.62 -10.03 -32.86
N THR A 444 26.54 -9.10 -33.10
CA THR A 444 27.55 -8.69 -32.10
C THR A 444 27.18 -7.44 -31.31
N ASP A 445 26.03 -6.83 -31.58
CA ASP A 445 25.58 -5.58 -30.95
C ASP A 445 24.07 -5.63 -30.60
N PRO A 446 23.64 -6.55 -29.69
CA PRO A 446 22.24 -6.69 -29.33
C PRO A 446 21.80 -5.57 -28.38
N MET A 447 21.19 -4.55 -28.96
CA MET A 447 20.75 -3.37 -28.22
C MET A 447 19.40 -3.60 -27.55
N VAL A 448 19.37 -3.47 -26.22
CA VAL A 448 18.16 -3.40 -25.41
C VAL A 448 18.07 -2.00 -24.81
N ILE A 449 17.26 -1.13 -25.41
CA ILE A 449 16.94 0.16 -24.78
C ILE A 449 16.16 -0.15 -23.51
N LEU A 450 16.58 0.38 -22.38
CA LEU A 450 15.77 0.26 -21.18
C LEU A 450 14.71 1.38 -21.21
N PRO A 451 13.46 1.14 -20.74
CA PRO A 451 12.41 2.16 -20.75
C PRO A 451 12.90 3.48 -20.13
N ASN A 452 12.42 4.63 -20.60
CA ASN A 452 12.76 5.91 -19.97
C ASN A 452 12.29 5.91 -18.52
N PHE A 453 13.24 5.81 -17.60
CA PHE A 453 13.00 5.80 -16.18
C PHE A 453 12.87 7.24 -15.70
N VAL A 454 11.63 7.68 -15.51
CA VAL A 454 11.32 9.05 -15.11
C VAL A 454 11.95 9.34 -13.73
N ASN A 455 12.78 10.39 -13.65
CA ASN A 455 13.34 11.04 -12.45
C ASN A 455 14.56 10.43 -11.76
N TYR A 456 15.72 10.39 -12.40
CA TYR A 456 16.98 10.32 -11.65
C TYR A 456 17.80 11.58 -11.87
N ASP A 457 17.55 12.62 -11.08
CA ASP A 457 18.47 13.76 -10.90
C ASP A 457 19.75 13.28 -10.17
N LYS A 458 20.44 12.29 -10.77
CA LYS A 458 21.55 11.55 -10.17
C LYS A 458 22.67 11.44 -11.20
N THR A 459 23.86 11.80 -10.75
CA THR A 459 25.13 11.61 -11.48
C THR A 459 25.75 10.25 -11.18
N LYS A 460 25.17 9.46 -10.27
CA LYS A 460 25.65 8.13 -9.88
C LYS A 460 24.49 7.17 -9.68
N VAL A 461 24.58 6.00 -10.30
CA VAL A 461 23.63 4.90 -10.14
C VAL A 461 24.37 3.57 -10.00
N TYR A 462 23.72 2.59 -9.39
CA TYR A 462 24.20 1.23 -9.25
C TYR A 462 23.21 0.28 -9.92
N VAL A 463 23.70 -0.70 -10.66
CA VAL A 463 22.87 -1.64 -11.43
C VAL A 463 23.21 -3.06 -10.98
N LYS A 464 22.19 -3.85 -10.65
CA LYS A 464 22.27 -5.28 -10.43
C LYS A 464 21.61 -6.01 -11.60
N ILE A 465 22.31 -6.95 -12.21
CA ILE A 465 21.82 -7.77 -13.31
C ILE A 465 22.04 -9.24 -12.98
N GLN A 466 20.98 -10.05 -13.11
CA GLN A 466 21.09 -11.50 -13.11
C GLN A 466 20.81 -12.02 -14.52
N LEU A 467 21.78 -12.69 -15.11
CA LEU A 467 21.78 -13.03 -16.53
C LEU A 467 22.42 -14.41 -16.76
N THR A 468 21.77 -15.28 -17.51
CA THR A 468 22.41 -16.48 -18.08
C THR A 468 22.92 -16.17 -19.49
N ALA A 469 24.21 -16.42 -19.71
CA ALA A 469 24.86 -16.20 -21.00
C ALA A 469 25.18 -17.54 -21.70
N PRO A 470 25.09 -17.61 -23.03
CA PRO A 470 25.34 -18.84 -23.81
C PRO A 470 26.83 -19.13 -24.02
N ALA A 471 27.70 -18.16 -23.77
CA ALA A 471 29.15 -18.26 -23.89
C ALA A 471 29.82 -17.12 -23.08
N ASN A 472 31.13 -17.21 -22.87
CA ASN A 472 31.91 -16.08 -22.34
C ASN A 472 31.82 -14.90 -23.30
N THR A 473 31.41 -13.73 -22.79
CA THR A 473 31.14 -12.53 -23.58
C THR A 473 31.32 -11.28 -22.72
N VAL A 474 31.20 -10.10 -23.32
CA VAL A 474 31.19 -8.81 -22.60
C VAL A 474 29.78 -8.25 -22.56
N LEU A 475 29.32 -7.91 -21.35
CA LEU A 475 28.12 -7.11 -21.10
C LEU A 475 28.49 -5.63 -21.11
N GLU A 476 27.72 -4.78 -21.79
CA GLU A 476 27.94 -3.33 -21.77
C GLU A 476 26.66 -2.58 -21.39
N ILE A 477 26.81 -1.51 -20.60
CA ILE A 477 25.72 -0.57 -20.30
C ILE A 477 26.16 0.82 -20.74
N PHE A 478 25.42 1.39 -21.68
CA PHE A 478 25.59 2.76 -22.14
C PHE A 478 24.62 3.69 -21.42
N TYR A 479 25.02 4.94 -21.22
CA TYR A 479 24.20 5.94 -20.54
C TYR A 479 24.19 7.27 -21.29
N GLU A 480 23.05 7.96 -21.21
CA GLU A 480 22.85 9.29 -21.78
C GLU A 480 22.86 10.35 -20.66
N GLU A 481 23.54 11.47 -20.89
CA GLU A 481 23.64 12.59 -19.95
C GLU A 481 22.79 13.79 -20.39
N GLU A 482 22.29 14.57 -19.42
CA GLU A 482 21.39 15.71 -19.68
C GLU A 482 21.96 16.79 -20.61
N ASN A 483 23.27 17.05 -20.52
CA ASN A 483 23.96 18.09 -21.30
C ASN A 483 24.48 17.59 -22.66
N GLY A 484 24.19 16.34 -23.04
CA GLY A 484 24.65 15.76 -24.31
C GLY A 484 23.88 16.31 -25.50
N GLU A 485 24.29 17.46 -26.06
CA GLU A 485 23.80 17.97 -27.35
C GLU A 485 24.34 17.16 -28.56
N SER A 486 24.21 15.83 -28.51
CA SER A 486 24.61 14.94 -29.60
C SER A 486 23.40 14.36 -30.30
N GLN A 487 23.44 14.31 -31.63
CA GLN A 487 22.46 13.61 -32.48
C GLN A 487 22.41 12.08 -32.17
N TYR A 488 23.36 11.57 -31.38
CA TYR A 488 23.47 10.19 -30.93
C TYR A 488 23.58 10.13 -29.39
N PRO A 489 22.57 9.59 -28.68
CA PRO A 489 22.49 9.63 -27.21
C PRO A 489 23.51 8.73 -26.50
N TYR A 490 23.97 7.65 -27.14
CA TYR A 490 24.94 6.68 -26.58
C TYR A 490 26.28 6.76 -27.32
N SER A 491 27.40 6.68 -26.60
CA SER A 491 28.76 6.70 -27.16
C SER A 491 29.73 5.78 -26.43
N GLU A 492 30.79 5.34 -27.12
CA GLU A 492 31.87 4.51 -26.55
C GLU A 492 32.57 5.11 -25.33
N SER A 493 32.54 6.44 -25.21
CA SER A 493 33.07 7.17 -24.06
C SER A 493 32.16 7.18 -22.83
N ARG A 494 30.91 6.70 -22.96
CA ARG A 494 29.85 6.72 -21.93
C ARG A 494 29.24 5.34 -21.76
N LYS A 495 30.09 4.40 -21.35
CA LYS A 495 29.70 3.02 -21.07
C LYS A 495 30.47 2.41 -19.91
N VAL A 496 29.88 1.39 -19.32
CA VAL A 496 30.53 0.49 -18.37
C VAL A 496 30.43 -0.93 -18.92
N SER A 497 31.54 -1.66 -18.90
CA SER A 497 31.61 -3.02 -19.45
C SER A 497 32.01 -4.02 -18.37
N ASN A 498 31.48 -5.24 -18.43
CA ASN A 498 31.85 -6.33 -17.54
C ASN A 498 31.98 -7.64 -18.31
N ILE A 499 32.96 -8.47 -17.96
CA ILE A 499 33.08 -9.81 -18.54
C ILE A 499 32.06 -10.71 -17.85
N ILE A 500 31.25 -11.39 -18.64
CA ILE A 500 30.29 -12.39 -18.16
C ILE A 500 30.67 -13.75 -18.75
N TYR A 501 30.48 -14.80 -17.95
CA TYR A 501 30.89 -16.14 -18.32
C TYR A 501 29.69 -16.96 -18.79
N GLU A 502 29.96 -18.02 -19.55
CA GLU A 502 28.94 -19.01 -19.91
C GLU A 502 28.21 -19.53 -18.67
N GLY A 503 26.88 -19.57 -18.73
CA GLY A 503 26.02 -19.91 -17.61
C GLY A 503 25.52 -18.68 -16.84
N LYS A 504 25.11 -18.89 -15.59
CA LYS A 504 24.43 -17.88 -14.76
C LYS A 504 25.43 -16.91 -14.13
N ASN A 505 25.17 -15.61 -14.31
CA ASN A 505 25.94 -14.50 -13.77
C ASN A 505 25.05 -13.65 -12.85
N GLU A 506 25.61 -13.15 -11.76
CA GLU A 506 25.07 -12.05 -10.98
C GLU A 506 26.11 -10.93 -10.97
N ILE A 507 25.70 -9.74 -11.40
CA ILE A 507 26.61 -8.66 -11.77
C ILE A 507 26.16 -7.40 -11.05
N TYR A 508 27.10 -6.72 -10.39
CA TYR A 508 26.87 -5.38 -9.85
C TYR A 508 27.75 -4.39 -10.60
N LEU A 509 27.19 -3.24 -10.97
CA LEU A 509 27.90 -2.19 -11.69
C LEU A 509 27.58 -0.85 -11.05
N ALA A 510 28.58 0.03 -11.00
CA ALA A 510 28.39 1.44 -10.67
C ALA A 510 28.61 2.27 -11.94
N ILE A 511 27.69 3.19 -12.21
CA ILE A 511 27.79 4.16 -13.30
C ILE A 511 27.92 5.53 -12.65
N GLU A 512 29.04 6.20 -12.91
CA GLU A 512 29.31 7.57 -12.50
C GLU A 512 29.42 8.43 -13.75
N ALA A 513 28.60 9.47 -13.83
CA ALA A 513 28.46 10.37 -14.96
C ALA A 513 28.84 11.81 -14.56
N ASP A 514 29.27 12.61 -15.54
CA ASP A 514 29.65 14.02 -15.31
C ASP A 514 28.41 14.93 -15.17
N ALA A 515 27.24 14.44 -15.60
CA ALA A 515 25.95 15.10 -15.50
C ALA A 515 24.81 14.11 -15.17
N ILE A 516 23.59 14.62 -15.05
CA ILE A 516 22.40 13.82 -14.73
C ILE A 516 22.18 12.74 -15.79
N ILE A 517 22.04 11.49 -15.35
CA ILE A 517 21.79 10.33 -16.22
C ILE A 517 20.31 10.31 -16.63
N LYS A 518 20.02 10.43 -17.93
CA LYS A 518 18.66 10.46 -18.50
C LYS A 518 18.12 9.09 -18.87
N SER A 519 18.96 8.24 -19.47
CA SER A 519 18.55 6.94 -19.99
C SER A 519 19.70 5.95 -19.96
N LEU A 520 19.37 4.66 -19.92
CA LEU A 520 20.32 3.55 -19.98
C LEU A 520 19.99 2.64 -21.16
N ARG A 521 21.02 2.10 -21.79
CA ARG A 521 20.93 1.07 -22.84
C ARG A 521 21.79 -0.12 -22.42
N LEU A 522 21.20 -1.30 -22.48
CA LEU A 522 21.85 -2.55 -22.13
C LEU A 522 22.22 -3.33 -23.41
N ASP A 523 23.50 -3.66 -23.56
CA ASP A 523 23.98 -4.56 -24.60
C ASP A 523 24.38 -5.88 -23.93
N ILE A 524 23.51 -6.89 -24.09
CA ILE A 524 23.47 -8.06 -23.20
C ILE A 524 24.63 -9.06 -23.39
N GLY A 525 25.33 -8.95 -24.52
CA GLY A 525 26.46 -9.79 -24.88
C GLY A 525 26.78 -9.71 -26.37
N ASN A 526 28.05 -9.68 -26.75
CA ASN A 526 28.48 -9.58 -28.16
C ASN A 526 28.58 -10.93 -28.88
N THR A 527 28.12 -12.03 -28.28
CA THR A 527 28.18 -13.38 -28.85
C THR A 527 26.78 -13.88 -29.22
N PRO A 528 26.54 -14.40 -30.44
CA PRO A 528 25.25 -14.98 -30.79
C PRO A 528 24.85 -16.15 -29.89
N GLY A 529 23.58 -16.21 -29.49
CA GLY A 529 23.05 -17.29 -28.64
C GLY A 529 21.77 -16.90 -27.91
N GLU A 530 21.30 -17.79 -27.04
CA GLU A 530 20.16 -17.52 -26.15
C GLU A 530 20.67 -16.97 -24.83
N TYR A 531 20.25 -15.76 -24.48
CA TYR A 531 20.49 -15.17 -23.17
C TYR A 531 19.20 -15.22 -22.36
N VAL A 532 19.31 -15.38 -21.04
CA VAL A 532 18.14 -15.29 -20.15
C VAL A 532 18.37 -14.21 -19.11
N LEU A 533 17.70 -13.07 -19.27
CA LEU A 533 17.70 -12.01 -18.27
C LEU A 533 16.70 -12.37 -17.17
N HIS A 534 17.21 -12.70 -15.98
CA HIS A 534 16.39 -13.13 -14.84
C HIS A 534 15.91 -11.94 -14.00
N SER A 535 16.73 -10.90 -13.86
CA SER A 535 16.35 -9.66 -13.18
C SER A 535 17.29 -8.51 -13.52
N LEU A 536 16.77 -7.29 -13.46
CA LEU A 536 17.53 -6.04 -13.57
C LEU A 536 16.99 -5.01 -12.55
N GLU A 537 17.88 -4.46 -11.74
CA GLU A 537 17.56 -3.49 -10.69
C GLU A 537 18.55 -2.33 -10.71
N ILE A 538 18.06 -1.11 -10.55
CA ILE A 538 18.86 0.12 -10.53
C ILE A 538 18.61 0.85 -9.20
N ARG A 539 19.67 1.35 -8.58
CA ARG A 539 19.70 2.09 -7.32
C ARG A 539 20.57 3.35 -7.43
N ALA A 540 20.49 4.28 -6.48
CA ALA A 540 21.43 5.41 -6.34
C ALA A 540 21.70 5.75 -4.88
#